data_AF-A0A9E2NW32-F1
#
_entry.id   AF-A0A9E2NW32-F1
#
_cell.length_a   1.000
_cell.length_b   1.000
_cell.length_c   1.000
_cell.angle_alpha   90.00
_cell.angle_beta   90.00
_cell.angle_gamma   90.00
#
_symmetry.space_group_name_H-M   'P 1'
#
loop_
_entity.id
_entity.type
_entity.pdbx_description
1 polymer ?
#
loop_
_entity_poly.entity_id
_entity_poly.type
_entity_poly.pdbx_seq_one_letter_code
_entity_poly.pdbx_strand_id
1 'polypeptide(L)' 'MDKRKIEEAILTILKEIGEDPNRDGLLETPKRVAKAYEELFEGYKIKDEDFLYKQFETTYT' A
#
# COMPACT_ATOMS: atom_id res chain seq x y z
N MET A 1 -7.88 -4.11 -3.20
CA MET A 1 -6.54 -4.71 -3.26
C MET A 1 -6.63 -6.16 -2.80
N ASP A 2 -6.07 -7.11 -3.56
CA ASP A 2 -6.04 -8.53 -3.17
C ASP A 2 -4.74 -8.82 -2.41
N LYS A 3 -4.83 -8.97 -1.08
CA LYS A 3 -3.65 -9.13 -0.21
C LYS A 3 -2.84 -10.38 -0.51
N ARG A 4 -3.49 -11.49 -0.89
CA ARG A 4 -2.80 -12.76 -1.19
C ARG A 4 -1.90 -12.61 -2.42
N LYS A 5 -2.37 -11.93 -3.46
CA LYS A 5 -1.57 -11.65 -4.66
C LYS A 5 -0.37 -10.74 -4.37
N ILE A 6 -0.54 -9.77 -3.46
CA ILE A 6 0.58 -8.93 -3.02
C ILE A 6 1.60 -9.76 -2.24
N GLU A 7 1.15 -10.62 -1.31
CA GLU A 7 2.05 -11.50 -0.56
C GLU A 7 2.85 -12.42 -1.50
N GLU A 8 2.20 -13.04 -2.50
CA GLU A 8 2.85 -13.86 -3.53
C GLU A 8 3.88 -13.06 -4.36
N ALA A 9 3.53 -11.82 -4.74
CA ALA A 9 4.45 -10.94 -5.46
C ALA A 9 5.67 -10.56 -4.60
N ILE A 10 5.47 -10.28 -3.31
CA ILE A 10 6.58 -9.99 -2.38
C ILE A 10 7.47 -11.21 -2.17
N LEU A 11 6.90 -12.40 -2.03
CA LEU A 11 7.67 -13.65 -2.01
C LEU A 11 8.52 -13.83 -3.27
N THR A 12 7.97 -13.47 -4.43
CA THR A 12 8.69 -13.51 -5.71
C THR A 12 9.84 -12.52 -5.70
N ILE A 13 9.61 -11.26 -5.32
CA ILE A 13 10.64 -10.23 -5.22
C ILE A 13 11.78 -10.65 -4.30
N LEU A 14 11.47 -11.19 -3.11
CA LEU A 14 12.49 -11.68 -2.17
C LEU A 14 13.39 -12.75 -2.81
N LYS A 15 12.80 -13.70 -3.54
CA LYS A 15 13.58 -14.73 -4.26
C LYS A 15 14.45 -14.13 -5.36
N GLU A 16 13.91 -13.21 -6.15
CA GLU A 16 14.63 -12.58 -7.28
C GLU A 16 15.81 -11.71 -6.82
N ILE A 17 15.74 -11.12 -5.63
CA ILE A 17 16.86 -10.36 -5.05
C ILE A 17 17.87 -11.23 -4.30
N GLY A 18 17.68 -12.56 -4.28
CA GLY A 18 18.59 -13.50 -3.63
C GLY A 18 18.41 -13.66 -2.12
N GLU A 19 17.29 -13.19 -1.56
CA GLU A 19 16.94 -13.43 -0.16
C GLU A 19 16.32 -14.82 0.04
N ASP A 20 16.49 -15.40 1.23
CA ASP A 20 15.78 -16.62 1.63
C ASP A 20 14.44 -16.27 2.32
N PRO A 21 13.27 -16.50 1.69
CA PRO A 21 11.99 -16.18 2.28
C PRO A 21 11.65 -17.00 3.53
N ASN A 22 12.34 -18.12 3.77
CA ASN A 22 12.09 -19.00 4.91
C ASN A 22 12.86 -18.60 6.16
N ARG A 23 13.75 -17.59 6.09
CA ARG A 23 14.46 -17.10 7.28
C ARG A 23 13.47 -16.45 8.24
N ASP A 24 13.64 -16.67 9.54
CA ASP A 24 12.71 -16.23 10.60
C ASP A 24 12.29 -14.74 10.47
N GLY A 25 13.23 -13.86 10.09
CA GLY A 25 12.96 -12.43 9.91
C GLY A 25 12.02 -12.08 8.74
N LEU A 26 11.89 -12.97 7.75
CA LEU A 26 11.13 -12.73 6.52
C LEU A 26 9.81 -13.48 6.42
N LEU A 27 9.55 -14.47 7.26
CA LEU A 27 8.31 -15.26 7.22
C LEU A 27 7.05 -14.37 7.20
N GLU A 28 7.03 -13.34 8.06
CA GLU A 28 5.91 -12.40 8.15
C GLU A 28 6.06 -11.16 7.24
N THR A 29 7.17 -11.03 6.49
CA THR A 29 7.41 -9.86 5.63
C THR A 29 6.34 -9.67 4.54
N PRO A 30 5.95 -10.70 3.77
CA PRO A 30 4.92 -10.53 2.74
C PRO A 30 3.62 -9.92 3.29
N LYS A 31 3.16 -10.45 4.43
CA LYS A 31 1.96 -9.99 5.11
C LYS A 31 2.08 -8.57 5.64
N ARG A 32 3.23 -8.22 6.25
CA ARG A 32 3.50 -6.84 6.71
C ARG A 32 3.49 -5.85 5.55
N VAL A 33 4.07 -6.21 4.41
CA VAL A 33 4.09 -5.34 3.22
C VAL A 33 2.69 -5.19 2.63
N ALA A 34 1.93 -6.28 2.51
CA ALA A 34 0.55 -6.22 2.04
C ALA A 34 -0.33 -5.32 2.93
N LYS A 35 -0.12 -5.34 4.25
CA LYS A 35 -0.79 -4.41 5.17
C LYS A 35 -0.35 -2.97 4.95
N ALA A 36 0.96 -2.71 4.85
CA ALA A 36 1.47 -1.37 4.61
C ALA A 36 0.96 -0.77 3.29
N TYR A 37 0.83 -1.57 2.24
CA TYR A 37 0.26 -1.15 0.96
C TYR A 37 -1.23 -0.87 1.05
N GLU A 38 -1.97 -1.54 1.93
CA GLU A 38 -3.40 -1.27 2.13
C GLU A 38 -3.63 0.14 2.67
N GLU A 39 -2.79 0.55 3.62
CA GLU A 39 -2.79 1.87 4.24
C GLU A 39 -2.25 2.92 3.26
N LEU A 40 -1.10 2.67 2.63
CA LEU A 40 -0.47 3.62 1.69
C LEU A 40 -1.35 3.93 0.47
N PHE A 41 -2.09 2.94 -0.02
CA PHE A 41 -2.93 3.07 -1.22
C PHE A 41 -4.42 3.20 -0.90
N GLU A 42 -4.78 3.48 0.35
CA GLU A 42 -6.18 3.64 0.73
C GLU A 42 -6.88 4.78 -0.03
N GLY A 43 -6.14 5.84 -0.36
CA GLY A 43 -6.66 7.00 -1.09
C GLY A 43 -7.22 6.67 -2.47
N TYR A 44 -6.72 5.61 -3.14
CA TYR A 44 -7.25 5.18 -4.44
C TYR A 44 -8.60 4.47 -4.36
N LYS A 45 -9.07 4.14 -3.15
CA LYS A 45 -10.42 3.61 -2.92
C LYS A 45 -11.44 4.72 -2.69
N ILE A 46 -10.99 5.94 -2.38
CA ILE A 46 -11.84 7.10 -2.17
C ILE A 46 -12.27 7.61 -3.55
N LYS A 47 -13.57 7.83 -3.74
CA LYS A 47 -14.06 8.42 -4.98
C LYS A 47 -14.02 9.94 -4.87
N ASP A 48 -13.82 10.64 -6.00
CA ASP A 48 -13.79 12.11 -6.03
C ASP A 48 -15.06 12.76 -5.45
N GLU A 49 -16.20 12.08 -5.52
CA GLU A 49 -17.48 12.51 -4.93
C GLU A 49 -17.45 12.59 -3.39
N ASP A 50 -16.50 11.93 -2.73
CA ASP A 50 -16.34 11.93 -1.28
C ASP A 50 -15.38 13.05 -0.79
N PHE A 51 -14.71 13.77 -1.71
CA PHE A 51 -13.82 14.87 -1.35
C PHE A 51 -14.58 16.20 -1.21
N LEU A 52 -14.59 16.74 0.01
CA LEU A 52 -15.10 18.08 0.26
C LEU A 52 -14.07 19.13 -0.18
N TYR A 53 -14.21 19.67 -1.39
CA TYR A 53 -13.39 20.78 -1.86
C TYR A 53 -13.75 22.06 -1.08
N LYS A 54 -12.86 22.50 -0.19
CA LYS A 54 -12.97 23.81 0.44
C LYS A 54 -12.42 24.87 -0.50
N GLN A 55 -13.30 25.63 -1.12
CA GLN A 55 -12.93 26.85 -1.83
C GLN A 55 -12.80 28.01 -0.83
N PHE A 56 -11.71 28.78 -0.93
CA PHE A 56 -11.53 30.00 -0.14
C PHE A 56 -11.81 31.21 -1.03
N GLU A 57 -12.74 32.06 -0.63
CA GLU A 57 -12.93 33.36 -1.27
C GLU A 57 -11.82 34.31 -0.82
N THR A 58 -11.11 34.91 -1.78
CA THR A 58 -10.12 35.96 -1.51
C THR A 58 -10.72 37.30 -1.90
N THR A 59 -10.92 38.17 -0.92
CA THR A 59 -11.23 39.59 -1.15
C THR A 59 -9.92 40.38 -1.20
N TYR A 60 -9.60 40.94 -2.36
CA TYR A 60 -8.52 41.92 -2.51
C TYR A 60 -9.04 43.28 -2.00
N THR A 61 -8.31 43.92 -1.09
CA THR A 61 -8.56 45.30 -0.60
C THR A 61 -7.40 46.19 -1.01
#